data_AF-A0A5E4FR26-F1
#
_entry.id   AF-A0A5E4FR26-F1
#
_cell.length_a   1.000
_cell.length_b   1.000
_cell.length_c   1.000
_cell.angle_alpha   90.00
_cell.angle_beta   90.00
_cell.angle_gamma   90.00
#
_symmetry.space_group_name_H-M   'P 1'
#
loop_
_entity.id
_entity.type
_entity.pdbx_description
1 polymer ?
#
loop_
_entity_poly.entity_id
_entity_poly.type
_entity_poly.pdbx_seq_one_letter_code
_entity_poly.pdbx_strand_id
1 'polypeptide(L)'
;MKEKQCGQDPLVPSCVFLCGSLKTLELDFGMNYPKVLKKPSSSSFSSNLQRLDLRNVEIDEGFFEWMSSSCKCLKELSLDNCRAESITIQSSSLESFRYIYDDDYLSDFDIIAPNLKCVAWKANMFVFQNVEKCTHLEKVELLLQPQKHDALVLFEVLRCISTVKHLTLNHETTRNCSEFDTRYWK
;
A
#
# COMPACT_ATOMS: atom_id res chain seq x y z
N MET A 1 13.17 17.83 -31.62
CA MET A 1 11.86 18.03 -30.96
C MET A 1 11.04 16.78 -31.20
N LYS A 2 10.84 15.94 -30.18
CA LYS A 2 9.87 14.84 -30.23
C LYS A 2 8.62 15.31 -29.50
N GLU A 3 7.49 15.28 -30.20
CA GLU A 3 6.18 15.65 -29.67
C GLU A 3 5.83 14.74 -28.49
N LYS A 4 5.47 15.36 -27.36
CA LYS A 4 4.83 14.67 -26.24
C LYS A 4 3.45 14.23 -26.69
N GLN A 5 3.26 12.93 -26.94
CA GLN A 5 1.93 12.35 -27.01
C GLN A 5 1.34 12.43 -25.59
N CYS A 6 0.39 13.35 -25.38
CA CYS A 6 -0.39 13.42 -24.15
C CYS A 6 -1.30 12.19 -24.13
N GLY A 7 -0.87 11.13 -23.44
CA GLY A 7 -1.76 10.05 -23.04
C GLY A 7 -2.87 10.65 -22.19
N GLN A 8 -4.13 10.36 -22.51
CA GLN A 8 -5.23 10.77 -21.66
C GLN A 8 -5.05 10.10 -20.30
N ASP A 9 -4.93 10.91 -19.25
CA ASP A 9 -4.93 10.42 -17.87
C ASP A 9 -6.19 9.56 -17.65
N PRO A 10 -6.07 8.40 -17.00
CA PRO A 10 -7.24 7.63 -16.61
C PRO A 10 -8.16 8.47 -15.71
N LEU A 11 -9.31 8.85 -16.24
CA LEU A 11 -10.36 9.50 -15.46
C LEU A 11 -11.33 8.43 -14.99
N VAL A 12 -11.25 8.07 -13.71
CA VAL A 12 -12.32 7.35 -13.04
C VAL A 12 -13.45 8.35 -12.81
N PRO A 13 -14.67 8.13 -13.34
CA PRO A 13 -15.76 9.06 -13.14
C PRO A 13 -16.07 9.23 -11.65
N SER A 14 -16.06 10.46 -11.13
CA SER A 14 -16.32 10.75 -9.71
C SER A 14 -17.67 10.18 -9.23
N CYS A 15 -18.63 9.98 -10.13
CA CYS A 15 -19.94 9.40 -9.82
C CYS A 15 -19.86 7.94 -9.32
N VAL A 16 -18.79 7.21 -9.64
CA VAL A 16 -18.56 5.86 -9.11
C VAL A 16 -18.45 5.90 -7.58
N PHE A 17 -17.76 6.91 -7.04
CA PHE A 17 -17.60 7.10 -5.60
C PHE A 17 -18.86 7.59 -4.87
N LEU A 18 -19.84 8.12 -5.62
CA LEU A 18 -21.17 8.53 -5.11
C LEU A 18 -22.17 7.37 -5.02
N CYS A 19 -21.86 6.23 -5.60
CA CYS A 19 -22.78 5.11 -5.66
C CYS A 19 -23.02 4.53 -4.25
N GLY A 20 -24.21 4.77 -3.69
CA GLY A 20 -24.53 4.35 -2.32
C GLY A 20 -24.47 2.84 -2.09
N SER A 21 -24.66 2.04 -3.14
CA SER A 21 -24.57 0.57 -3.09
C SER A 21 -23.16 0.03 -3.34
N LEU A 22 -22.24 0.82 -3.90
CA LEU A 22 -20.91 0.34 -4.25
C LEU A 22 -20.07 0.11 -2.99
N LYS A 23 -19.63 -1.14 -2.81
CA LYS A 23 -18.77 -1.56 -1.69
C LYS A 23 -17.36 -1.92 -2.14
N THR A 24 -17.19 -2.32 -3.38
CA THR A 24 -15.91 -2.76 -3.93
C THR A 24 -15.68 -2.05 -5.26
N LEU A 25 -14.46 -1.53 -5.44
CA LEU A 25 -14.01 -0.93 -6.69
C LEU A 25 -12.64 -1.49 -7.01
N GLU A 26 -12.53 -2.08 -8.20
CA GLU A 26 -11.29 -2.60 -8.74
C GLU A 26 -10.99 -1.87 -10.04
N LEU A 27 -9.77 -1.34 -10.15
CA LEU A 27 -9.32 -0.57 -11.31
C LEU A 27 -7.98 -1.13 -11.77
N ASP A 28 -7.96 -1.66 -12.99
CA ASP A 28 -6.75 -2.13 -13.65
C ASP A 28 -6.51 -1.30 -14.90
N PHE A 29 -5.35 -0.64 -14.94
CA PHE A 29 -4.98 0.26 -16.01
C PHE A 29 -4.09 -0.39 -17.07
N GLY A 30 -3.71 -1.66 -16.87
CA GLY A 30 -2.85 -2.44 -17.76
C GLY A 30 -1.41 -1.92 -17.84
N MET A 31 -0.52 -2.69 -18.44
CA MET A 31 0.93 -2.43 -18.47
C MET A 31 1.39 -1.32 -19.43
N ASN A 32 0.47 -0.54 -20.00
CA ASN A 32 0.81 0.53 -20.93
C ASN A 32 1.24 1.78 -20.17
N TYR A 33 2.33 2.44 -20.64
CA TYR A 33 3.02 3.64 -20.09
C TYR A 33 2.17 4.63 -19.29
N PRO A 34 2.76 5.33 -18.29
CA PRO A 34 2.11 5.58 -17.02
C PRO A 34 0.82 6.37 -17.17
N LYS A 35 -0.23 5.74 -16.68
CA LYS A 35 -1.56 6.32 -16.51
C LYS A 35 -1.61 6.90 -15.10
N VAL A 36 -1.83 8.20 -14.99
CA VAL A 36 -1.91 8.91 -13.71
C VAL A 36 -3.35 8.94 -13.20
N LEU A 37 -3.63 8.22 -12.11
CA LEU A 37 -4.88 8.29 -11.38
C LEU A 37 -4.90 9.54 -10.50
N LYS A 38 -5.71 10.50 -10.92
CA LYS A 38 -5.95 11.74 -10.17
C LYS A 38 -7.00 11.53 -9.09
N LYS A 39 -6.90 12.33 -8.03
CA LYS A 39 -7.97 12.43 -7.03
C LYS A 39 -9.30 12.85 -7.70
N PRO A 40 -10.45 12.34 -7.23
CA PRO A 40 -11.75 12.83 -7.66
C PRO A 40 -11.91 14.34 -7.44
N SER A 41 -12.61 15.00 -8.36
CA SER A 41 -12.75 16.47 -8.39
C SER A 41 -13.57 17.05 -7.23
N SER A 42 -14.23 16.20 -6.44
CA SER A 42 -15.11 16.61 -5.35
C SER A 42 -14.68 15.98 -4.03
N SER A 43 -14.16 16.81 -3.13
CA SER A 43 -13.73 16.43 -1.78
C SER A 43 -14.88 16.30 -0.78
N SER A 44 -16.13 16.50 -1.19
CA SER A 44 -17.28 16.64 -0.28
C SER A 44 -18.20 15.43 -0.18
N PHE A 45 -17.82 14.28 -0.72
CA PHE A 45 -18.68 13.10 -0.72
C PHE A 45 -18.10 11.94 0.09
N SER A 46 -18.91 11.38 0.98
CA SER A 46 -18.57 10.17 1.71
C SER A 46 -18.82 8.97 0.81
N SER A 47 -17.79 8.18 0.54
CA SER A 47 -17.94 6.92 -0.18
C SER A 47 -18.33 5.80 0.78
N ASN A 48 -19.24 4.93 0.34
CA ASN A 48 -19.62 3.70 1.02
C ASN A 48 -18.67 2.53 0.74
N LEU A 49 -17.59 2.82 0.01
CA LEU A 49 -16.58 1.86 -0.41
C LEU A 49 -15.92 1.21 0.81
N GLN A 50 -15.81 -0.12 0.75
CA GLN A 50 -15.19 -0.97 1.74
C GLN A 50 -13.91 -1.61 1.22
N ARG A 51 -13.81 -1.83 -0.10
CA ARG A 51 -12.61 -2.35 -0.74
C ARG A 51 -12.22 -1.52 -1.96
N LEU A 52 -10.96 -1.11 -2.02
CA LEU A 52 -10.35 -0.45 -3.18
C LEU A 52 -9.15 -1.27 -3.65
N ASP A 53 -9.16 -1.67 -4.91
CA ASP A 53 -8.07 -2.40 -5.57
C ASP A 53 -7.59 -1.58 -6.77
N LEU A 54 -6.32 -1.17 -6.75
CA LEU A 54 -5.68 -0.42 -7.82
C LEU A 54 -4.55 -1.26 -8.41
N ARG A 55 -4.53 -1.37 -9.73
CA ARG A 55 -3.49 -2.09 -10.46
C ARG A 55 -2.88 -1.26 -11.59
N ASN A 56 -1.56 -1.33 -11.72
CA ASN A 56 -0.81 -0.81 -12.87
C ASN A 56 -0.99 0.69 -13.11
N VAL A 57 -0.89 1.53 -12.06
CA VAL A 57 -1.22 2.96 -12.15
C VAL A 57 -0.27 3.83 -11.34
N GLU A 58 0.00 5.03 -11.85
CA GLU A 58 0.68 6.07 -11.09
C GLU A 58 -0.38 6.87 -10.30
N ILE A 59 -0.15 7.08 -9.01
CA ILE A 59 -1.10 7.71 -8.10
C ILE A 59 -0.62 9.14 -7.82
N ASP A 60 -1.49 10.10 -8.08
CA ASP A 60 -1.27 11.52 -7.84
C ASP A 60 -1.15 11.85 -6.33
N GLU A 61 -0.34 12.87 -5.99
CA GLU A 61 0.01 13.27 -4.62
C GLU A 61 -1.23 13.52 -3.71
N GLY A 62 -2.35 13.97 -4.28
CA GLY A 62 -3.58 14.25 -3.53
C GLY A 62 -4.56 13.07 -3.39
N PHE A 63 -4.25 11.89 -3.93
CA PHE A 63 -5.17 10.75 -3.90
C PHE A 63 -5.36 10.19 -2.49
N PHE A 64 -4.27 10.00 -1.73
CA PHE A 64 -4.35 9.44 -0.38
C PHE A 64 -4.97 10.42 0.62
N GLU A 65 -4.80 11.72 0.45
CA GLU A 65 -5.51 12.75 1.21
C GLU A 65 -7.03 12.71 0.95
N TRP A 66 -7.42 12.59 -0.32
CA TRP A 66 -8.81 12.40 -0.69
C TRP A 66 -9.39 11.11 -0.08
N MET A 67 -8.66 10.01 -0.17
CA MET A 67 -9.09 8.73 0.40
C MET A 67 -9.30 8.84 1.91
N SER A 68 -8.35 9.44 2.63
CA SER A 68 -8.40 9.64 4.09
C SER A 68 -9.58 10.51 4.51
N SER A 69 -9.93 11.53 3.71
CA SER A 69 -11.06 12.41 3.99
C SER A 69 -12.42 11.83 3.59
N SER A 70 -12.49 11.02 2.52
CA SER A 70 -13.76 10.65 1.86
C SER A 70 -14.19 9.19 2.07
N CYS A 71 -13.26 8.26 2.32
CA CYS A 71 -13.54 6.82 2.35
C CYS A 71 -13.66 6.27 3.79
N LYS A 72 -14.65 6.73 4.55
CA LYS A 72 -14.82 6.39 5.99
C LYS A 72 -15.21 4.94 6.28
N CYS A 73 -15.61 4.18 5.26
CA CYS A 73 -15.95 2.76 5.38
C CYS A 73 -14.88 1.82 4.81
N LEU A 74 -13.75 2.36 4.31
CA LEU A 74 -12.74 1.56 3.61
C LEU A 74 -12.02 0.64 4.59
N LYS A 75 -12.20 -0.67 4.38
CA LYS A 75 -11.60 -1.74 5.19
C LYS A 75 -10.40 -2.37 4.52
N GLU A 76 -10.39 -2.40 3.19
CA GLU A 76 -9.38 -3.08 2.41
C GLU A 76 -8.83 -2.17 1.32
N LEU A 77 -7.51 -2.01 1.30
CA LEU A 77 -6.79 -1.30 0.24
C LEU A 77 -5.72 -2.21 -0.34
N SER A 78 -5.76 -2.38 -1.66
CA SER A 78 -4.78 -3.15 -2.43
C SER A 78 -4.18 -2.26 -3.51
N LEU A 79 -2.86 -2.21 -3.54
CA LEU A 79 -2.05 -1.46 -4.49
C LEU A 79 -1.07 -2.45 -5.14
N ASP A 80 -1.32 -2.78 -6.40
CA ASP A 80 -0.54 -3.78 -7.15
C ASP A 80 0.11 -3.12 -8.37
N ASN A 81 1.44 -3.15 -8.43
CA ASN A 81 2.21 -2.43 -9.44
C ASN A 81 1.80 -0.94 -9.55
N CYS A 82 1.51 -0.32 -8.40
CA CYS A 82 1.17 1.10 -8.31
C CYS A 82 2.38 1.93 -7.93
N ARG A 83 2.59 3.06 -8.61
CA ARG A 83 3.67 4.00 -8.31
C ARG A 83 3.11 5.27 -7.66
N ALA A 84 3.75 5.76 -6.61
CA ALA A 84 3.48 7.07 -6.03
C ALA A 84 4.80 7.67 -5.52
N GLU A 85 4.95 8.99 -5.50
CA GLU A 85 6.13 9.62 -4.89
C GLU A 85 6.13 9.44 -3.36
N SER A 86 4.94 9.60 -2.74
CA SER A 86 4.70 9.37 -1.32
C SER A 86 3.36 8.69 -1.09
N ILE A 87 3.34 7.69 -0.22
CA ILE A 87 2.16 6.96 0.22
C ILE A 87 1.97 7.26 1.71
N THR A 88 1.10 8.23 2.01
CA THR A 88 0.69 8.55 3.38
C THR A 88 -0.77 8.16 3.58
N ILE A 89 -1.02 7.06 4.28
CA ILE A 89 -2.37 6.53 4.50
C ILE A 89 -2.82 6.84 5.93
N GLN A 90 -3.90 7.62 6.08
CA GLN A 90 -4.54 7.86 7.36
C GLN A 90 -5.97 7.34 7.34
N SER A 91 -6.22 6.21 8.01
CA SER A 91 -7.54 5.59 7.98
C SER A 91 -7.86 4.85 9.27
N SER A 92 -8.89 5.29 9.98
CA SER A 92 -9.40 4.59 11.15
C SER A 92 -10.26 3.38 10.80
N SER A 93 -10.75 3.24 9.56
CA SER A 93 -11.57 2.09 9.14
C SER A 93 -10.77 0.97 8.50
N LEU A 94 -9.52 1.21 8.11
CA LEU A 94 -8.72 0.25 7.36
C LEU A 94 -8.30 -0.92 8.24
N GLU A 95 -8.64 -2.13 7.81
CA GLU A 95 -8.36 -3.40 8.50
C GLU A 95 -7.32 -4.25 7.74
N SER A 96 -7.22 -4.10 6.41
CA SER A 96 -6.27 -4.84 5.58
C SER A 96 -5.61 -3.92 4.55
N PHE A 97 -4.29 -4.04 4.43
CA PHE A 97 -3.49 -3.33 3.44
C PHE A 97 -2.61 -4.29 2.66
N ARG A 98 -2.58 -4.14 1.34
CA ARG A 98 -1.71 -4.89 0.43
C ARG A 98 -0.96 -3.93 -0.48
N TYR A 99 0.37 -4.06 -0.54
CA TYR A 99 1.22 -3.33 -1.46
C TYR A 99 2.20 -4.27 -2.15
N ILE A 100 2.11 -4.41 -3.47
CA ILE A 100 2.94 -5.32 -4.26
C ILE A 100 3.56 -4.51 -5.39
N TYR A 101 4.88 -4.38 -5.42
CA TYR A 101 5.61 -3.65 -6.44
C TYR A 101 6.99 -4.29 -6.65
N ASP A 102 7.32 -4.62 -7.91
CA ASP A 102 8.48 -5.46 -8.25
C ASP A 102 9.73 -4.67 -8.66
N ASP A 103 9.67 -3.34 -8.65
CA ASP A 103 10.73 -2.45 -9.12
C ASP A 103 11.34 -1.64 -7.95
N ASP A 104 12.58 -1.17 -8.11
CA ASP A 104 13.42 -0.55 -7.05
C ASP A 104 13.01 0.90 -6.74
N TYR A 105 11.79 1.29 -7.07
CA TYR A 105 11.31 2.65 -6.84
C TYR A 105 11.09 2.88 -5.34
N LEU A 106 11.84 3.83 -4.80
CA LEU A 106 11.67 4.31 -3.44
C LEU A 106 10.49 5.28 -3.41
N SER A 107 9.44 4.94 -2.66
CA SER A 107 8.39 5.87 -2.27
C SER A 107 8.48 6.10 -0.77
N ASP A 108 8.29 7.34 -0.32
CA ASP A 108 8.10 7.58 1.10
C ASP A 108 6.81 6.88 1.55
N PHE A 109 6.84 6.16 2.67
CA PHE A 109 5.71 5.34 3.10
C PHE A 109 5.41 5.55 4.59
N ASP A 110 4.19 6.03 4.89
CA ASP A 110 3.67 6.14 6.24
C ASP A 110 2.21 5.65 6.30
N ILE A 111 1.90 4.83 7.32
CA ILE A 111 0.56 4.31 7.54
C ILE A 111 0.12 4.52 8.99
N ILE A 112 -0.94 5.30 9.14
CA ILE A 112 -1.61 5.56 10.42
C ILE A 112 -3.00 4.95 10.33
N ALA A 113 -3.07 3.66 10.63
CA ALA A 113 -4.30 2.86 10.60
C ALA A 113 -4.43 2.05 11.90
N PRO A 114 -5.06 2.61 12.96
CA PRO A 114 -5.06 1.98 14.30
C PRO A 114 -5.80 0.63 14.34
N ASN A 115 -6.69 0.36 13.39
CA ASN A 115 -7.47 -0.87 13.29
C ASN A 115 -6.91 -1.86 12.26
N LEU A 116 -5.70 -1.63 11.75
CA LEU A 116 -5.05 -2.49 10.77
C LEU A 116 -4.69 -3.84 11.40
N LYS A 117 -5.18 -4.92 10.80
CA LYS A 117 -5.02 -6.31 11.26
C LYS A 117 -4.15 -7.13 10.31
N CYS A 118 -4.24 -6.86 9.01
CA CYS A 118 -3.58 -7.63 7.97
C CYS A 118 -2.71 -6.72 7.09
N VAL A 119 -1.44 -7.08 6.92
CA VAL A 119 -0.54 -6.42 5.97
C VAL A 119 0.08 -7.48 5.06
N ALA A 120 0.04 -7.25 3.75
CA ALA A 120 0.79 -8.02 2.77
C ALA A 120 1.66 -7.07 1.94
N TRP A 121 2.95 -7.36 1.86
CA TRP A 121 3.88 -6.43 1.26
C TRP A 121 5.01 -7.13 0.49
N LYS A 122 5.17 -6.73 -0.78
CA LYS A 122 6.27 -7.07 -1.69
C LYS A 122 6.81 -5.75 -2.23
N ALA A 123 7.95 -5.27 -1.75
CA ALA A 123 8.68 -4.20 -2.42
C ALA A 123 10.14 -4.17 -1.97
N ASN A 124 11.01 -3.62 -2.81
CA ASN A 124 12.42 -3.45 -2.51
C ASN A 124 12.60 -2.22 -1.62
N MET A 125 13.20 -2.43 -0.45
CA MET A 125 13.66 -1.39 0.47
C MET A 125 12.61 -0.33 0.86
N PHE A 126 11.76 -0.63 1.85
CA PHE A 126 11.11 0.45 2.59
C PHE A 126 11.48 0.40 4.06
N VAL A 127 11.74 1.57 4.62
CA VAL A 127 11.68 1.81 6.04
C VAL A 127 10.19 1.85 6.37
N PHE A 128 9.62 0.71 6.77
CA PHE A 128 8.23 0.66 7.23
C PHE A 128 8.18 1.31 8.62
N GLN A 129 8.21 2.65 8.64
CA GLN A 129 8.12 3.42 9.87
C GLN A 129 6.70 3.29 10.43
N ASN A 130 6.57 3.39 11.75
CA ASN A 130 5.28 3.51 12.44
C ASN A 130 4.35 2.26 12.46
N VAL A 131 4.77 1.07 11.99
CA VAL A 131 3.99 -0.18 12.23
C VAL A 131 3.83 -0.48 13.71
N GLU A 132 4.81 -0.06 14.52
CA GLU A 132 4.72 -0.08 15.99
C GLU A 132 3.45 0.62 16.55
N LYS A 133 2.82 1.51 15.77
CA LYS A 133 1.55 2.16 16.12
C LYS A 133 0.32 1.31 15.74
N CYS A 134 0.49 0.28 14.92
CA CYS A 134 -0.55 -0.69 14.54
C CYS A 134 -0.69 -1.76 15.64
N THR A 135 -1.31 -1.38 16.77
CA THR A 135 -1.43 -2.24 17.95
C THR A 135 -2.32 -3.47 17.77
N HIS A 136 -3.11 -3.53 16.69
CA HIS A 136 -4.04 -4.63 16.39
C HIS A 136 -3.56 -5.57 15.27
N LEU A 137 -2.31 -5.45 14.84
CA LEU A 137 -1.78 -6.24 13.73
C LEU A 137 -1.74 -7.74 14.09
N GLU A 138 -2.47 -8.56 13.34
CA GLU A 138 -2.62 -10.00 13.60
C GLU A 138 -1.88 -10.85 12.57
N LYS A 139 -1.84 -10.39 11.32
CA LYS A 139 -1.26 -11.11 10.19
C LYS A 139 -0.35 -10.21 9.37
N VAL A 140 0.85 -10.70 9.09
CA VAL A 140 1.80 -10.08 8.17
C VAL A 140 2.28 -11.09 7.16
N GLU A 141 2.28 -10.70 5.90
CA GLU A 141 2.86 -11.43 4.77
C GLU A 141 3.98 -10.56 4.16
N LEU A 142 5.23 -10.99 4.34
CA LEU A 142 6.40 -10.33 3.76
C LEU A 142 6.91 -11.15 2.58
N LEU A 143 6.97 -10.49 1.43
CA LEU A 143 7.43 -11.02 0.17
C LEU A 143 8.66 -10.21 -0.26
N LEU A 144 9.69 -10.14 0.57
CA LEU A 144 10.85 -9.31 0.26
C LEU A 144 11.68 -9.96 -0.87
N GLN A 145 12.30 -9.12 -1.70
CA GLN A 145 13.31 -9.53 -2.68
C GLN A 145 14.65 -8.85 -2.32
N PRO A 146 15.35 -9.30 -1.26
CA PRO A 146 16.51 -8.58 -0.75
C PRO A 146 17.63 -8.51 -1.78
N GLN A 147 18.11 -7.32 -2.08
CA GLN A 147 19.43 -7.12 -2.67
C GLN A 147 20.49 -7.25 -1.56
N LYS A 148 21.76 -7.44 -1.92
CA LYS A 148 22.87 -7.79 -0.98
C LYS A 148 23.12 -6.81 0.19
N HIS A 149 22.44 -5.67 0.26
CA HIS A 149 22.68 -4.60 1.24
C HIS A 149 21.55 -4.43 2.28
N ASP A 150 20.59 -5.37 2.37
CA ASP A 150 19.27 -5.12 2.98
C ASP A 150 19.02 -5.73 4.38
N ALA A 151 20.05 -6.28 5.04
CA ALA A 151 19.88 -6.95 6.34
C ALA A 151 19.34 -6.03 7.47
N LEU A 152 19.69 -4.74 7.44
CA LEU A 152 19.24 -3.77 8.44
C LEU A 152 17.76 -3.37 8.26
N VAL A 153 17.27 -3.34 7.01
CA VAL A 153 15.86 -3.00 6.72
C VAL A 153 14.94 -4.15 7.16
N LEU A 154 15.36 -5.39 6.89
CA LEU A 154 14.71 -6.59 7.43
C LEU A 154 14.60 -6.53 8.97
N PHE A 155 15.63 -6.06 9.67
CA PHE A 155 15.63 -5.92 11.13
C PHE A 155 14.54 -4.97 11.64
N GLU A 156 14.42 -3.76 11.08
CA GLU A 156 13.41 -2.79 11.52
C GLU A 156 11.99 -3.31 11.26
N VAL A 157 11.76 -3.91 10.09
CA VAL A 157 10.46 -4.50 9.73
C VAL A 157 10.09 -5.66 10.67
N LEU A 158 11.04 -6.55 10.97
CA LEU A 158 10.82 -7.68 11.89
C LEU A 158 10.54 -7.21 13.32
N ARG A 159 11.19 -6.12 13.78
CA ARG A 159 10.97 -5.57 15.12
C ARG A 159 9.53 -5.10 15.31
N CYS A 160 8.96 -4.45 14.30
CA CYS A 160 7.61 -3.90 14.41
C CYS A 160 6.50 -4.95 14.33
N ILE A 161 6.81 -6.19 13.93
CA ILE A 161 5.85 -7.30 13.83
C ILE A 161 6.00 -8.31 14.96
N SER A 162 6.74 -7.99 16.02
CA SER A 162 6.96 -8.87 17.18
C SER A 162 5.67 -9.32 17.90
N THR A 163 4.55 -8.64 17.65
CA THR A 163 3.24 -8.91 18.26
C THR A 163 2.29 -9.72 17.37
N VAL A 164 2.67 -10.04 16.12
CA VAL A 164 1.75 -10.66 15.16
C VAL A 164 1.55 -12.14 15.45
N LYS A 165 0.32 -12.63 15.21
CA LYS A 165 -0.04 -14.04 15.44
C LYS A 165 0.27 -14.93 14.25
N HIS A 166 0.28 -14.36 13.05
CA HIS A 166 0.51 -15.07 11.79
C HIS A 166 1.53 -14.32 10.95
N LEU A 167 2.71 -14.90 10.80
CA LEU A 167 3.76 -14.37 9.92
C LEU A 167 3.96 -15.32 8.75
N THR A 168 3.83 -14.81 7.53
CA THR A 168 4.17 -15.51 6.29
C THR A 168 5.38 -14.84 5.66
N LEU A 169 6.41 -15.62 5.35
CA LEU A 169 7.62 -15.17 4.68
C LEU A 169 7.77 -15.95 3.37
N ASN A 170 8.13 -15.30 2.26
CA ASN A 170 8.49 -16.02 1.04
C ASN A 170 9.87 -16.71 1.19
N HIS A 171 10.16 -17.64 0.28
CA HIS A 171 11.42 -18.37 0.25
C HIS A 171 12.65 -17.43 0.21
N GLU A 172 12.57 -16.32 -0.54
CA GLU A 172 13.65 -15.33 -0.65
C GLU A 172 13.92 -14.62 0.69
N THR A 173 12.88 -14.22 1.40
CA THR A 173 12.98 -13.62 2.74
C THR A 173 13.60 -14.61 3.72
N THR A 174 13.10 -15.84 3.78
CA THR A 174 13.62 -16.86 4.71
C THR A 174 15.09 -17.23 4.49
N ARG A 175 15.57 -17.23 3.23
CA ARG A 175 16.98 -17.49 2.93
C ARG A 175 17.90 -16.42 3.50
N ASN A 176 17.49 -15.16 3.41
CA ASN A 176 18.26 -14.05 3.99
C ASN A 176 18.09 -13.97 5.51
N CYS A 177 17.13 -14.73 6.08
CA CYS A 177 16.91 -14.79 7.52
C CYS A 177 17.89 -15.66 8.32
N SER A 178 18.66 -16.55 7.67
CA SER A 178 19.56 -17.47 8.39
C SER A 178 20.74 -16.81 9.09
N GLU A 179 21.00 -15.53 8.82
CA GLU A 179 22.05 -14.73 9.49
C GLU A 179 21.53 -13.98 10.74
N PHE A 180 20.24 -14.11 11.10
CA PHE A 180 19.65 -13.32 12.17
C PHE A 180 19.85 -13.89 13.58
N ASP A 181 20.10 -12.97 14.51
CA ASP A 181 20.20 -13.25 15.94
C ASP A 181 18.80 -13.40 16.55
N THR A 182 18.53 -14.56 17.17
CA THR A 182 17.24 -14.87 17.79
C THR A 182 16.94 -14.03 19.04
N ARG A 183 17.89 -13.23 19.54
CA ARG A 183 17.72 -12.41 20.76
C ARG A 183 16.68 -11.29 20.64
N TYR A 184 16.24 -10.95 19.42
CA TYR A 184 15.27 -9.89 19.15
C TYR A 184 13.80 -10.34 19.15
N TRP A 185 13.55 -11.65 19.33
CA TRP A 185 12.21 -12.24 19.41
C TRP A 185 11.72 -12.43 20.85
N LYS A 186 12.22 -11.64 21.80
CA LYS A 186 11.86 -11.71 23.22
C LYS A 186 10.87 -10.63 23.61
#